data_AF-A0A8B6XZC0-F1
#
_entry.id   AF-A0A8B6XZC0-F1
#
_cell.length_a   1.000
_cell.length_b   1.000
_cell.length_c   1.000
_cell.angle_alpha   90.00
_cell.angle_beta   90.00
_cell.angle_gamma   90.00
#
_symmetry.space_group_name_H-M   'P 1'
#
loop_
_entity.id
_entity.type
_entity.pdbx_description
1 polymer ?
#
loop_
_entity_poly.entity_id
_entity_poly.type
_entity_poly.pdbx_seq_one_letter_code
_entity_poly.pdbx_strand_id
1 'polypeptide(L)'
;MKNVSVENTQQIRRTGLASANALGKKLSMFVIGKAKSPRFFKSVKHLPCRYCSQKKSWMDGTLFEERVSETDRQLTKERLKIVLLVDNCPAHPIIDNLESIELIFLPSNTTSKLQPMDQGVNRSLKAHYRTLSV
;
A
#
# COMPACT_ATOMS: atom_id res chain seq x y z
N MET A 1 -24.84 7.27 -39.90
CA MET A 1 -24.59 6.47 -38.67
C MET A 1 -23.24 6.87 -38.13
N LYS A 2 -23.18 7.47 -36.93
CA LYS A 2 -21.90 7.80 -36.28
C LYS A 2 -21.43 6.55 -35.54
N ASN A 3 -20.26 6.05 -35.91
CA ASN A 3 -19.58 5.00 -35.14
C ASN A 3 -19.25 5.59 -33.76
N VAL A 4 -20.03 5.21 -32.75
CA VAL A 4 -19.66 5.40 -31.36
C VAL A 4 -18.60 4.33 -31.07
N SER A 5 -17.33 4.70 -31.22
CA SER A 5 -16.24 3.95 -30.63
C SER A 5 -16.46 3.97 -29.12
N VAL A 6 -16.87 2.84 -28.57
CA VAL A 6 -16.80 2.59 -27.13
C VAL A 6 -15.31 2.68 -26.79
N GLU A 7 -14.90 3.79 -26.16
CA GLU A 7 -13.58 3.90 -25.58
C GLU A 7 -13.43 2.74 -24.59
N ASN A 8 -12.62 1.76 -24.95
CA ASN A 8 -12.11 0.74 -24.03
C ASN A 8 -11.47 1.50 -22.87
N THR A 9 -12.21 1.68 -21.78
CA THR A 9 -11.68 2.31 -20.58
C THR A 9 -10.64 1.34 -20.04
N GLN A 10 -9.36 1.57 -20.39
CA GLN A 10 -8.28 0.74 -19.88
C GLN A 10 -8.42 0.72 -18.36
N GLN A 11 -8.60 -0.47 -17.79
CA GLN A 11 -8.70 -0.64 -16.35
C GLN A 11 -7.41 -0.10 -15.71
N ILE A 12 -7.47 1.09 -15.11
CA ILE A 12 -6.31 1.71 -14.50
C ILE A 12 -6.05 0.99 -13.18
N ARG A 13 -4.99 0.18 -13.15
CA ARG A 13 -4.54 -0.47 -11.92
C ARG A 13 -3.98 0.57 -10.95
N ARG A 14 -4.38 0.45 -9.69
CA ARG A 14 -3.74 1.09 -8.54
C ARG A 14 -3.50 0.03 -7.47
N THR A 15 -2.32 0.07 -6.86
CA THR A 15 -1.99 -0.81 -5.72
C THR A 15 -1.94 0.04 -4.46
N GLY A 16 -2.45 -0.50 -3.35
CA GLY A 16 -2.40 0.13 -2.04
C GLY A 16 -1.88 -0.85 -1.00
N LEU A 17 -0.95 -0.39 -0.17
CA LEU A 17 -0.53 -1.06 1.06
C LEU A 17 -1.17 -0.33 2.24
N ALA A 18 -1.99 -1.05 2.99
CA ALA A 18 -2.64 -0.57 4.20
C ALA A 18 -2.10 -1.35 5.40
N SER A 19 -1.85 -0.63 6.50
CA SER A 19 -1.31 -1.21 7.72
C SER A 19 -2.03 -0.60 8.92
N ALA A 20 -2.37 -1.43 9.90
CA ALA A 20 -3.00 -1.00 11.15
C ALA A 20 -2.57 -1.92 12.30
N ASN A 21 -2.66 -1.42 13.53
CA ASN A 21 -2.47 -2.22 14.73
C ASN A 21 -3.82 -2.74 15.29
N ALA A 22 -3.75 -3.60 16.32
CA ALA A 22 -4.93 -4.19 16.96
C ALA A 22 -5.88 -3.17 17.61
N LEU A 23 -5.41 -1.96 17.93
CA LEU A 23 -6.22 -0.87 18.47
C LEU A 23 -6.86 0.00 17.38
N GLY A 24 -6.63 -0.31 16.10
CA GLY A 24 -7.17 0.44 14.97
C GLY A 24 -6.37 1.70 14.59
N LYS A 25 -5.19 1.94 15.18
CA LYS A 25 -4.27 2.99 14.69
C LYS A 25 -3.73 2.54 13.34
N LYS A 26 -3.87 3.41 12.34
CA LYS A 26 -3.49 3.15 10.94
C LYS A 26 -2.19 3.88 10.62
N LEU A 27 -1.31 3.25 9.86
CA LEU A 27 -0.23 3.96 9.20
C LEU A 27 -0.76 4.67 7.95
N SER A 28 -0.07 5.72 7.51
CA SER A 28 -0.39 6.37 6.24
C SER A 28 -0.34 5.35 5.11
N MET A 29 -1.39 5.34 4.29
CA MET A 29 -1.52 4.39 3.19
C MET A 29 -0.44 4.66 2.15
N PHE A 30 0.15 3.58 1.61
CA PHE A 30 1.11 3.69 0.52
C PHE A 30 0.42 3.29 -0.79
N VAL A 31 0.33 4.22 -1.73
CA VAL A 31 -0.43 4.09 -2.98
C VAL A 31 0.52 4.12 -4.16
N ILE A 32 0.38 3.15 -5.06
CA ILE A 32 1.21 3.01 -6.25
C ILE A 32 0.33 3.14 -7.49
N GLY A 33 0.65 4.12 -8.34
CA GLY A 33 0.02 4.32 -9.64
C GLY A 33 1.03 4.27 -10.79
N LYS A 34 0.54 4.44 -12.02
CA LYS A 34 1.39 4.40 -13.22
C LYS A 34 2.09 5.74 -13.50
N ALA A 35 1.35 6.83 -13.35
CA ALA A 35 1.83 8.17 -13.67
C ALA A 35 2.70 8.72 -12.53
N LYS A 36 3.88 9.25 -12.87
CA LYS A 36 4.74 9.95 -11.90
C LYS A 36 4.08 11.18 -11.30
N SER A 37 3.38 11.95 -12.13
CA SER A 37 2.59 13.11 -11.71
C SER A 37 1.20 13.03 -12.35
N PRO A 38 0.23 12.38 -11.69
CA PRO A 38 -1.14 12.31 -12.17
C PRO A 38 -1.75 13.70 -12.31
N ARG A 39 -2.48 13.96 -13.42
CA ARG A 39 -3.08 15.28 -13.70
C ARG A 39 -3.97 15.79 -12.57
N PHE A 40 -4.71 14.90 -11.91
CA PHE A 40 -5.60 15.24 -10.80
C PHE A 40 -4.87 15.60 -9.50
N PHE A 41 -3.56 15.37 -9.39
CA PHE A 41 -2.76 15.83 -8.24
C PHE A 41 -2.21 17.24 -8.39
N LYS A 42 -2.31 17.88 -9.57
CA LYS A 42 -1.72 19.21 -9.81
C LYS A 42 -2.18 20.29 -8.82
N SER A 43 -3.42 20.20 -8.36
CA SER A 43 -4.01 21.17 -7.41
C SER A 43 -4.02 20.69 -5.96
N VAL A 44 -3.46 19.51 -5.68
CA VAL A 44 -3.45 18.90 -4.35
C VAL A 44 -2.14 19.24 -3.66
N LYS A 45 -2.20 20.10 -2.64
CA LYS A 45 -1.01 20.52 -1.86
C LYS A 45 -0.51 19.43 -0.91
N HIS A 46 -1.44 18.68 -0.31
CA HIS A 46 -1.14 17.62 0.65
C HIS A 46 -2.00 16.40 0.34
N LEU A 47 -1.34 15.26 0.12
CA LEU A 47 -2.02 13.98 -0.01
C LEU A 47 -2.07 13.30 1.36
N PRO A 48 -3.22 12.74 1.78
CA PRO A 48 -3.33 11.99 3.03
C PRO A 48 -2.67 10.60 2.96
N CYS A 49 -1.96 10.31 1.88
CA CYS A 49 -1.29 9.05 1.61
C CYS A 49 0.09 9.30 0.99
N ARG A 50 1.01 8.36 1.16
CA ARG A 50 2.27 8.36 0.43
C ARG A 50 2.01 7.80 -0.98
N TYR A 51 2.30 8.56 -2.03
CA TYR A 51 2.12 8.12 -3.42
C TYR A 51 3.46 7.88 -4.14
N CYS A 52 3.59 6.74 -4.83
CA CYS A 52 4.71 6.43 -5.72
C CYS A 52 4.22 6.00 -7.10
N SER A 53 5.09 6.10 -8.10
CA SER A 53 4.81 5.66 -9.46
C SER A 53 5.64 4.45 -9.88
N GLN A 54 4.98 3.45 -10.44
CA GLN A 54 5.59 2.25 -11.02
C GLN A 54 4.90 1.96 -12.37
N LYS A 55 5.68 1.71 -13.43
CA LYS A 55 5.22 1.36 -14.78
C LYS A 55 4.06 0.33 -14.84
N LYS A 56 4.12 -0.73 -14.03
CA LYS A 56 3.09 -1.77 -13.91
C LYS A 56 2.12 -1.49 -12.76
N SER A 57 2.42 -0.54 -11.88
CA SER A 57 1.64 -0.20 -10.69
C SER A 57 1.46 -1.37 -9.73
N TRP A 58 2.52 -2.20 -9.57
CA TRP A 58 2.62 -3.26 -8.58
C TRP A 58 3.53 -2.80 -7.43
N MET A 59 3.42 -3.49 -6.30
CA MET A 59 4.50 -3.52 -5.31
C MET A 59 5.70 -4.28 -5.88
N ASP A 60 6.91 -3.79 -5.59
CA ASP A 60 8.16 -4.53 -5.77
C ASP A 60 9.03 -4.34 -4.52
N GLY A 61 10.09 -5.14 -4.39
CA GLY A 61 10.94 -5.15 -3.20
C GLY A 61 11.57 -3.80 -2.89
N THR A 62 11.94 -3.04 -3.92
CA THR A 62 12.51 -1.70 -3.75
C THR A 62 11.49 -0.72 -3.16
N LEU A 63 10.26 -0.71 -3.68
CA LEU A 63 9.20 0.15 -3.15
C LEU A 63 8.77 -0.26 -1.75
N PHE A 64 8.76 -1.56 -1.47
CA PHE A 64 8.47 -2.08 -0.13
C PHE A 64 9.54 -1.62 0.87
N GLU A 65 10.82 -1.81 0.55
CA GLU A 65 11.95 -1.39 1.38
C GLU A 65 11.94 0.11 1.63
N GLU A 66 11.79 0.93 0.58
CA GLU A 66 11.68 2.38 0.72
C GLU A 66 10.58 2.77 1.72
N ARG A 67 9.41 2.11 1.63
CA ARG A 67 8.29 2.39 2.50
C ARG A 67 8.53 1.96 3.94
N VAL A 68 9.12 0.79 4.16
CA VAL A 68 9.44 0.29 5.50
C VAL A 68 10.51 1.16 6.15
N SER A 69 11.61 1.48 5.47
CA SER A 69 12.67 2.34 5.99
C SER A 69 12.22 3.79 6.24
N GLU A 70 11.29 4.32 5.44
CA GLU A 70 10.64 5.61 5.75
C GLU A 70 9.84 5.54 7.05
N THR A 71 9.07 4.47 7.22
CA THR A 71 8.23 4.25 8.41
C THR A 71 9.09 4.02 9.66
N ASP A 72 10.16 3.25 9.54
CA ASP A 72 11.12 2.99 10.63
C ASP A 72 11.72 4.30 11.16
N ARG A 73 12.22 5.16 10.26
CA ARG A 73 12.73 6.49 10.62
C ARG A 73 11.71 7.38 11.32
N GLN A 74 10.42 7.29 10.95
CA GLN A 74 9.35 8.03 11.63
C GLN A 74 9.13 7.49 13.05
N LEU A 75 9.03 6.17 13.20
CA LEU A 75 8.84 5.51 14.48
C LEU A 75 10.02 5.72 15.43
N THR A 76 11.26 5.69 14.92
CA THR A 76 12.47 6.02 15.69
C THR A 76 12.41 7.44 16.25
N LYS A 77 12.00 8.42 15.43
CA LYS A 77 11.83 9.81 15.90
C LYS A 77 10.76 9.92 16.98
N GLU A 78 9.69 9.14 16.85
CA GLU A 78 8.61 9.04 17.84
C GLU A 78 8.99 8.18 19.07
N ARG A 79 10.17 7.54 19.07
CA ARG A 79 10.61 6.57 20.09
C ARG A 79 9.64 5.41 20.28
N LEU A 80 9.01 4.98 19.20
CA LEU A 80 8.07 3.85 19.17
C LEU A 80 8.72 2.65 18.52
N LYS A 81 8.56 1.47 19.12
CA LYS A 81 8.96 0.20 18.53
C LYS A 81 7.72 -0.63 18.19
N ILE A 82 7.72 -1.27 17.03
CA ILE A 82 6.62 -2.11 16.56
C ILE A 82 7.14 -3.40 15.94
N VAL A 83 6.25 -4.40 15.93
CA VAL A 83 6.38 -5.58 15.07
C VAL A 83 5.46 -5.37 13.87
N LEU A 84 6.00 -5.52 12.66
CA LEU A 84 5.23 -5.49 11.43
C LEU A 84 5.12 -6.92 10.88
N LEU A 85 3.88 -7.44 10.89
CA LEU A 85 3.55 -8.74 10.31
C LEU A 85 3.35 -8.60 8.80
N VAL A 86 4.06 -9.41 8.02
CA VAL A 86 4.08 -9.33 6.54
C VAL A 86 3.86 -10.71 5.92
N ASP A 87 3.19 -10.78 4.79
CA ASP A 87 3.11 -12.00 3.98
C ASP A 87 4.47 -12.39 3.40
N ASN A 88 4.72 -13.69 3.35
CA ASN A 88 5.88 -14.24 2.65
C ASN A 88 5.68 -14.17 1.13
N CYS A 89 6.03 -13.03 0.54
CA CYS A 89 5.89 -12.69 -0.87
C CYS A 89 7.23 -12.19 -1.43
N PRO A 90 7.61 -12.52 -2.69
CA PRO A 90 8.85 -12.01 -3.29
C PRO A 90 8.95 -10.48 -3.36
N ALA A 91 7.81 -9.76 -3.30
CA ALA A 91 7.79 -8.30 -3.26
C ALA A 91 8.15 -7.73 -1.88
N HIS A 92 8.26 -8.58 -0.85
CA HIS A 92 8.56 -8.19 0.53
C HIS A 92 9.88 -8.85 0.96
N PRO A 93 11.03 -8.32 0.52
CA PRO A 93 12.32 -8.84 0.93
C PRO A 93 12.54 -8.65 2.43
N ILE A 94 13.47 -9.43 2.98
CA ILE A 94 14.05 -9.15 4.30
C ILE A 94 14.80 -7.82 4.20
N ILE A 95 14.65 -6.98 5.22
CA ILE A 95 15.30 -5.68 5.31
C ILE A 95 16.12 -5.67 6.60
N ASP A 96 17.42 -5.46 6.46
CA ASP A 96 18.35 -5.38 7.58
C ASP A 96 18.44 -3.95 8.13
N ASN A 97 19.01 -3.79 9.33
CA ASN A 97 19.33 -2.50 9.95
C ASN A 97 18.12 -1.58 10.24
N LEU A 98 16.94 -2.16 10.51
CA LEU A 98 15.80 -1.42 11.06
C LEU A 98 15.99 -1.21 12.57
N GLU A 99 15.65 -0.02 13.07
CA GLU A 99 15.86 0.33 14.49
C GLU A 99 14.59 0.16 15.35
N SER A 100 13.44 0.49 14.76
CA SER A 100 12.14 0.57 15.42
C SER A 100 11.13 -0.44 14.91
N ILE A 101 11.35 -1.03 13.74
CA ILE A 101 10.51 -2.06 13.14
C ILE A 101 11.21 -3.41 13.20
N GLU A 102 10.55 -4.38 13.81
CA GLU A 102 10.86 -5.79 13.63
C GLU A 102 9.94 -6.39 12.56
N LEU A 103 10.51 -6.97 11.50
CA LEU A 103 9.74 -7.64 10.45
C LEU A 103 9.55 -9.11 10.77
N ILE A 104 8.30 -9.56 10.84
CA ILE A 104 7.96 -10.97 11.00
C ILE A 104 7.16 -11.42 9.79
N PHE A 105 7.71 -12.40 9.08
CA PHE A 105 7.07 -13.00 7.91
C PHE A 105 6.14 -14.14 8.33
N LEU A 106 4.90 -14.10 7.87
CA LEU A 106 3.94 -15.17 8.06
C LEU A 106 4.35 -16.41 7.25
N PRO A 107 4.06 -17.63 7.72
CA PRO A 107 4.35 -18.84 6.97
C PRO A 107 3.67 -18.83 5.59
N SER A 108 4.31 -19.45 4.60
CA SER A 108 3.76 -19.57 3.26
C SER A 108 2.35 -20.17 3.27
N ASN A 109 1.47 -19.66 2.40
CA ASN A 109 0.08 -20.11 2.24
C ASN A 109 -0.83 -19.95 3.48
N THR A 110 -0.43 -19.14 4.47
CA THR A 110 -1.26 -18.87 5.66
C THR A 110 -1.94 -17.51 5.66
N THR A 111 -1.68 -16.67 4.65
CA THR A 111 -2.18 -15.29 4.53
C THR A 111 -3.68 -15.16 4.79
N SER A 112 -4.52 -15.96 4.14
CA SER A 112 -5.98 -15.90 4.32
C SER A 112 -6.45 -16.23 5.75
N LYS A 113 -5.64 -16.97 6.51
CA LYS A 113 -5.96 -17.39 7.88
C LYS A 113 -5.33 -16.51 8.94
N LEU A 114 -4.10 -16.05 8.74
CA LEU A 114 -3.31 -15.39 9.76
C LEU A 114 -3.18 -13.87 9.55
N GLN A 115 -3.34 -13.37 8.32
CA GLN A 115 -3.16 -11.96 8.04
C GLN A 115 -4.47 -11.19 8.28
N PRO A 116 -4.56 -10.34 9.32
CA PRO A 116 -5.81 -9.66 9.64
C PRO A 116 -6.31 -8.76 8.50
N MET A 117 -5.38 -8.21 7.71
CA MET A 117 -5.71 -7.38 6.56
C MET A 117 -6.53 -8.13 5.49
N ASP A 118 -6.25 -9.42 5.31
CA ASP A 118 -6.92 -10.25 4.31
C ASP A 118 -8.20 -10.92 4.82
N GLN A 119 -8.43 -10.93 6.13
CA GLN A 119 -9.67 -11.40 6.74
C GLN A 119 -10.86 -10.44 6.59
N GLY A 120 -10.68 -9.26 5.96
CA GLY A 120 -11.80 -8.40 5.62
C GLY A 120 -11.45 -6.93 5.47
N VAL A 121 -10.37 -6.45 6.07
CA VAL A 121 -9.99 -5.02 6.00
C VAL A 121 -9.77 -4.59 4.55
N ASN A 122 -8.99 -5.36 3.78
CA ASN A 122 -8.74 -5.09 2.37
C ASN A 122 -10.02 -5.12 1.53
N ARG A 123 -10.96 -6.02 1.84
CA ARG A 123 -12.26 -6.11 1.16
C ARG A 123 -13.10 -4.87 1.44
N SER A 124 -13.25 -4.50 2.72
CA SER A 124 -14.04 -3.36 3.15
C SER A 124 -13.47 -2.04 2.62
N LEU A 125 -12.14 -1.89 2.65
CA LEU A 125 -11.46 -0.72 2.08
C LEU A 125 -11.77 -0.57 0.58
N LYS A 126 -11.65 -1.65 -0.21
CA LYS A 126 -11.95 -1.62 -1.65
C LYS A 126 -13.42 -1.33 -1.93
N ALA A 127 -14.34 -1.89 -1.13
CA ALA A 127 -15.77 -1.63 -1.27
C ALA A 127 -16.09 -0.15 -1.03
N HIS A 128 -15.57 0.42 0.07
CA HIS A 128 -15.75 1.83 0.38
C HIS A 128 -15.13 2.76 -0.66
N TYR A 129 -13.93 2.44 -1.17
CA TYR A 129 -13.32 3.24 -2.23
C TYR A 129 -14.18 3.31 -3.50
N ARG A 130 -14.84 2.20 -3.87
CA ARG A 130 -15.73 2.15 -5.04
C ARG A 130 -16.99 2.98 -4.86
N THR A 131 -17.51 3.09 -3.62
CA THR A 131 -18.69 3.94 -3.37
C THR A 131 -18.36 5.43 -3.47
N LEU A 132 -17.09 5.81 -3.30
CA LEU A 132 -16.60 7.18 -3.48
C LEU A 132 -16.18 7.50 -4.91
N SER A 133 -16.00 6.47 -5.75
CA SER A 133 -15.59 6.60 -7.14
C SER A 133 -16.84 6.56 -8.02
N VAL A 134 -17.57 7.69 -8.05
CA VAL A 134 -18.67 7.94 -9.00
C VAL A 134 -18.12 8.59 -10.26
#